data_AF-A0A8T4Y149-F1
#
_entry.id   AF-A0A8T4Y149-F1
#
_cell.length_a   1.000
_cell.length_b   1.000
_cell.length_c   1.000
_cell.angle_alpha   90.00
_cell.angle_beta   90.00
_cell.angle_gamma   90.00
#
_symmetry.space_group_name_H-M   'P 1'
#
loop_
_entity.id
_entity.type
_entity.pdbx_description
1 polymer ?
#
loop_
_entity_poly.entity_id
_entity_poly.type
_entity_poly.pdbx_seq_one_letter_code
_entity_poly.pdbx_strand_id
1 'polypeptide(L)'
;YRDFEIQRRNIANKLQNPRIEKITFHTLRHWKATMEYAKTKDVLYVMRILGHKNIKNTLIYTQLVNFESDEYHFATASTVEEAGKLI
;
A
#
# COMPACT_ATOMS: atom_id res chain seq x y z
N TYR A 1 -8.08 14.13 15.87
CA TYR A 1 -8.81 12.89 15.56
C TYR A 1 -10.32 13.07 15.52
N ARG A 2 -10.91 13.87 16.43
CA ARG A 2 -12.35 14.13 16.47
C ARG A 2 -12.95 14.65 15.14
N ASP A 3 -12.24 15.53 14.43
CA ASP A 3 -12.72 16.06 13.15
C ASP A 3 -12.83 14.98 12.07
N PHE A 4 -11.87 14.04 12.01
CA PHE A 4 -11.93 12.90 11.09
C PHE A 4 -13.14 12.02 11.40
N GLU A 5 -13.42 11.75 12.67
CA GLU A 5 -14.58 10.96 13.08
C GLU A 5 -15.91 11.64 12.74
N ILE A 6 -16.00 12.95 12.94
CA ILE A 6 -17.19 13.75 12.57
C ILE A 6 -17.40 13.71 11.06
N GLN A 7 -16.35 14.00 10.28
CA GLN A 7 -16.44 13.97 8.81
C GLN A 7 -16.81 12.58 8.28
N ARG A 8 -16.17 11.53 8.80
CA ARG A 8 -16.46 10.14 8.45
C ARG A 8 -17.93 9.79 8.73
N ARG A 9 -18.47 10.19 9.89
CA ARG A 9 -19.88 9.98 10.24
C ARG A 9 -20.83 10.75 9.32
N ASN A 10 -20.52 12.01 9.02
CA ASN A 10 -21.32 12.83 8.11
C ASN A 10 -21.36 12.23 6.70
N ILE A 11 -20.21 11.72 6.21
CA ILE A 11 -20.12 11.05 4.91
C ILE A 11 -20.89 9.73 4.91
N ALA A 12 -20.77 8.92 5.96
CA ALA A 12 -21.50 7.67 6.10
C ALA A 12 -23.03 7.90 6.03
N ASN A 13 -23.52 8.93 6.73
CA ASN A 13 -24.92 9.32 6.70
C ASN A 13 -25.35 9.85 5.33
N LYS A 14 -24.54 10.72 4.71
CA LYS A 14 -24.82 11.30 3.40
C LYS A 14 -24.91 10.25 2.29
N LEU A 15 -24.04 9.25 2.33
CA LEU A 15 -23.97 8.17 1.33
C LEU A 15 -24.81 6.94 1.72
N GLN A 16 -25.51 6.98 2.85
CA GLN A 16 -26.26 5.86 3.44
C GLN A 16 -25.44 4.56 3.52
N ASN A 17 -24.14 4.69 3.78
CA ASN A 17 -23.22 3.56 3.80
C ASN A 17 -22.52 3.44 5.17
N PRO A 18 -23.03 2.57 6.07
CA PRO A 18 -22.46 2.42 7.41
C PRO A 18 -21.06 1.78 7.40
N ARG A 19 -20.60 1.20 6.29
CA ARG A 19 -19.23 0.64 6.19
C ARG A 19 -18.16 1.73 6.28
N ILE A 20 -18.49 2.96 5.88
CA ILE A 20 -17.57 4.11 5.93
C ILE A 20 -17.15 4.41 7.37
N GLU A 21 -18.01 4.17 8.36
CA GLU A 21 -17.67 4.35 9.77
C GLU A 21 -16.57 3.40 10.25
N LYS A 22 -16.39 2.26 9.59
CA LYS A 22 -15.35 1.28 9.91
C LYS A 22 -13.96 1.70 9.40
N ILE A 23 -13.87 2.72 8.56
CA ILE A 23 -12.58 3.21 8.03
C ILE A 23 -11.80 3.90 9.14
N THR A 24 -10.62 3.38 9.47
CA THR A 24 -9.70 3.96 10.45
C THR A 24 -8.37 4.36 9.79
N PHE A 25 -7.50 5.05 10.52
CA PHE A 25 -6.14 5.34 10.04
C PHE A 25 -5.34 4.06 9.75
N HIS A 26 -5.61 2.96 10.46
CA HIS A 26 -5.00 1.66 10.15
C HIS A 26 -5.47 1.16 8.78
N THR A 27 -6.75 1.28 8.46
CA THR A 27 -7.30 0.91 7.15
C THR A 27 -6.64 1.74 6.03
N LEU A 28 -6.47 3.04 6.23
CA LEU A 28 -5.79 3.92 5.26
C LEU A 28 -4.31 3.57 5.10
N ARG A 29 -3.62 3.25 6.21
CA ARG A 29 -2.23 2.79 6.20
C ARG A 29 -2.06 1.48 5.43
N HIS A 30 -2.92 0.49 5.68
CA HIS A 30 -2.91 -0.77 4.96
C HIS A 30 -3.19 -0.57 3.48
N TRP A 31 -4.18 0.25 3.13
CA TRP A 31 -4.47 0.59 1.74
C TRP A 31 -3.26 1.20 1.03
N LYS A 32 -2.62 2.20 1.63
CA LYS A 32 -1.41 2.82 1.07
C LYS A 32 -0.29 1.79 0.88
N ALA A 33 -0.06 0.92 1.86
CA ALA A 33 0.95 -0.12 1.77
C ALA A 33 0.73 -1.09 0.60
N THR A 34 -0.50 -1.58 0.46
CA THR A 34 -0.87 -2.49 -0.63
C THR A 34 -0.72 -1.81 -1.99
N MET A 35 -1.13 -0.54 -2.11
CA MET A 35 -1.00 0.21 -3.37
C MET A 35 0.46 0.51 -3.74
N GLU A 36 1.30 0.88 -2.77
CA GLU A 36 2.74 1.10 -3.00
C GLU A 36 3.44 -0.21 -3.40
N TYR A 37 3.07 -1.32 -2.77
CA TYR A 37 3.60 -2.62 -3.17
C TYR A 37 3.13 -3.02 -4.57
N ALA A 38 1.85 -2.80 -4.92
CA ALA A 38 1.34 -3.08 -6.25
C ALA A 38 2.08 -2.26 -7.33
N LYS A 39 2.38 -0.99 -7.04
CA LYS A 39 3.07 -0.08 -7.97
C LYS A 39 4.57 -0.36 -8.11
N THR A 40 5.26 -0.70 -7.02
CA THR A 40 6.73 -0.80 -7.03
C THR A 40 7.23 -2.23 -7.05
N LYS A 41 6.41 -3.18 -6.59
CA LYS A 41 6.78 -4.58 -6.29
C LYS A 41 7.98 -4.72 -5.35
N ASP A 42 8.40 -3.64 -4.68
CA ASP A 42 9.54 -3.60 -3.75
C ASP A 42 9.04 -3.54 -2.29
N VAL A 43 9.17 -4.67 -1.60
CA VAL A 43 8.77 -4.79 -0.19
C VAL A 43 9.67 -3.98 0.76
N LEU A 44 10.94 -3.74 0.40
CA LEU A 44 11.88 -2.95 1.21
C LEU A 44 11.56 -1.46 1.11
N TYR A 45 11.11 -1.01 -0.07
CA TYR A 45 10.58 0.34 -0.25
C TYR A 45 9.34 0.57 0.61
N VAL A 46 8.37 -0.34 0.56
CA VAL A 46 7.15 -0.26 1.38
C VAL A 46 7.46 -0.31 2.87
N MET A 47 8.40 -1.16 3.30
CA MET A 47 8.86 -1.22 4.69
C MET A 47 9.42 0.12 5.17
N ARG A 48 10.22 0.80 4.33
CA ARG A 48 10.78 2.12 4.63
C ARG A 48 9.69 3.20 4.74
N ILE A 49 8.74 3.23 3.81
CA ILE A 49 7.60 4.17 3.84
C ILE A 49 6.76 4.00 5.11
N LEU A 50 6.49 2.75 5.50
CA LEU A 50 5.69 2.47 6.68
C LEU A 50 6.47 2.63 7.99
N GLY A 51 7.80 2.72 7.94
CA GLY A 51 8.64 2.75 9.14
C GLY A 51 8.57 1.44 9.93
N HIS A 52 8.36 0.31 9.27
CA HIS A 52 8.33 -0.99 9.95
C HIS A 52 9.75 -1.42 10.31
N LYS A 53 9.98 -1.73 11.59
CA LYS A 53 11.27 -2.29 12.05
C LYS A 53 11.47 -3.74 11.62
N ASN A 54 10.37 -4.50 11.53
CA ASN A 54 10.39 -5.92 11.16
C ASN A 54 9.71 -6.12 9.81
N ILE A 55 10.46 -6.69 8.85
CA ILE A 55 9.97 -6.98 7.50
C ILE A 55 8.76 -7.93 7.49
N LYS A 56 8.62 -8.82 8.48
CA LYS A 56 7.48 -9.74 8.60
C LYS A 56 6.14 -8.99 8.66
N ASN A 57 6.11 -7.79 9.23
CA ASN A 57 4.91 -6.96 9.29
C ASN A 57 4.53 -6.34 7.93
N THR A 58 5.47 -6.30 6.99
CA THR A 58 5.29 -5.78 5.63
C THR A 58 5.00 -6.90 4.65
N LEU A 59 5.50 -8.12 4.91
CA LEU A 59 5.24 -9.29 4.06
C LEU A 59 3.75 -9.61 3.91
N ILE A 60 2.90 -9.20 4.85
CA ILE A 60 1.44 -9.36 4.74
C ILE A 60 0.87 -8.71 3.45
N TYR A 61 1.52 -7.66 2.92
CA TYR A 61 1.04 -6.96 1.72
C TYR A 61 1.40 -7.67 0.42
N THR A 62 2.37 -8.59 0.45
CA THR A 62 2.77 -9.32 -0.76
C THR A 62 1.73 -10.36 -1.18
N GLN A 63 1.02 -10.92 -0.20
CA GLN A 63 -0.03 -11.91 -0.40
C GLN A 63 -1.38 -11.30 -0.82
N LEU A 64 -1.55 -9.98 -0.63
CA LEU A 64 -2.80 -9.27 -0.91
C LEU A 64 -2.91 -8.81 -2.37
N VAL A 65 -1.80 -8.77 -3.10
CA VAL A 65 -1.77 -8.35 -4.51
C VAL A 65 -1.67 -9.60 -5.39
N ASN A 66 -2.81 -10.23 -5.69
CA ASN A 66 -2.88 -11.17 -6.80
C ASN A 66 -2.84 -10.36 -8.11
N PHE A 67 -1.70 -10.37 -8.79
CA PHE A 67 -1.56 -9.76 -10.11
C PHE A 67 -2.24 -10.67 -11.15
N GLU A 68 -3.55 -10.53 -11.32
CA GLU A 68 -4.28 -11.05 -12.49
C GLU A 68 -4.35 -10.04 -13.65
N SER A 69 -3.62 -8.91 -13.57
CA SER A 69 -3.52 -7.97 -14.68
C SER A 69 -2.07 -7.76 -15.09
N ASP A 70 -1.81 -7.92 -16.39
CA ASP A 70 -0.55 -7.80 -17.13
C ASP A 70 0.16 -6.43 -17.01
N GLU A 71 0.43 -5.93 -15.80
CA GLU A 71 1.34 -4.81 -15.61
C GLU A 71 2.78 -5.34 -15.54
N TYR A 72 3.43 -5.29 -16.70
CA TYR A 72 4.85 -5.55 -16.89
C TYR A 72 5.67 -4.40 -16.29
N HIS A 73 6.33 -4.66 -15.16
CA HIS A 73 7.20 -3.70 -14.50
C HIS A 73 8.64 -3.89 -14.99
N PHE A 74 9.19 -2.89 -15.68
CA PHE A 74 10.59 -2.86 -16.06
C PHE A 74 11.40 -2.15 -14.97
N ALA A 75 12.41 -2.82 -14.40
CA ALA A 75 13.41 -2.16 -13.56
C ALA A 75 14.49 -1.60 -14.50
N THR A 76 14.60 -0.27 -14.60
CA THR A 76 15.72 0.38 -15.30
C THR A 76 16.92 0.51 -14.37
N ALA A 77 18.02 -0.15 -14.73
CA ALA A 77 19.31 0.04 -14.08
C ALA A 77 19.84 1.46 -14.32
N SER A 78 20.28 2.13 -13.26
CA SER A 78 20.92 3.47 -13.38
C SER A 78 22.44 3.38 -13.51
N THR A 79 23.01 2.17 -13.36
CA THR A 79 24.44 1.90 -13.44
C THR A 79 24.73 0.64 -14.25
N VAL A 80 25.92 0.55 -14.84
CA VAL A 80 26.35 -0.60 -15.65
C VAL A 80 26.39 -1.90 -14.83
N GLU A 81 26.71 -1.80 -13.53
CA GLU A 81 26.71 -2.95 -12.61
C GLU A 81 25.31 -3.48 -12.29
N GLU A 82 24.32 -2.59 -12.19
CA GLU A 82 22.91 -2.99 -12.04
C GLU A 82 22.36 -3.61 -13.32
N ALA A 83 22.80 -3.14 -14.49
CA ALA A 83 22.39 -3.70 -15.78
C ALA A 83 22.87 -5.15 -15.95
N GLY A 84 24.08 -5.48 -15.48
CA GLY A 84 24.61 -6.84 -15.53
C GLY A 84 23.86 -7.86 -14.66
N LYS A 85 23.10 -7.41 -13.65
CA LYS A 85 22.29 -8.29 -12.78
C LYS A 85 20.89 -8.59 -13.32
N LEU A 86 20.50 -7.93 -14.41
CA LEU A 86 19.18 -8.07 -15.05
C LEU A 86 19.21 -9.01 -16.27
N ILE A 87 20.35 -9.65 -16.54
CA ILE A 87 20.53 -10.72 -17.56
C ILE A 87 20.31 -12.09 -16.92
#